data_AF-A0A965B729-F1
#
_entry.id   AF-A0A965B729-F1
#
_cell.length_a   1.000
_cell.length_b   1.000
_cell.length_c   1.000
_cell.angle_alpha   90.00
_cell.angle_beta   90.00
_cell.angle_gamma   90.00
#
_symmetry.space_group_name_H-M   'P 1'
#
loop_
_entity.id
_entity.type
_entity.pdbx_description
1 polymer ?
#
loop_
_entity_poly.entity_id
_entity_poly.type
_entity_poly.pdbx_seq_one_letter_code
_entity_poly.pdbx_strand_id
1 'polypeptide(L)'
;MNNRTLPYILILPVTIFLGVFFLYPFVLVAQQAFTTGAGFTFDNFTKVTSHWKFSTSFNNTLLLAAAVVPVQLALALLMATMVSNMKKGRDLVLYVWTIPLGISDLAAGIIWLAIFEQSGFLNSMMQGLGFIDRP
;
A
#
# COMPACT_ATOMS: atom_id res chain seq x y z
N MET A 1 3.28 28.92 -32.62
CA MET A 1 2.27 28.09 -31.92
C MET A 1 1.80 28.86 -30.69
N ASN A 2 0.49 28.94 -30.43
CA ASN A 2 -0.07 29.79 -29.38
C ASN A 2 0.45 29.35 -27.99
N ASN A 3 0.97 30.27 -27.17
CA ASN A 3 1.50 29.95 -25.82
C ASN A 3 0.47 29.26 -24.91
N ARG A 4 -0.83 29.37 -25.23
CA ARG A 4 -1.93 28.73 -24.52
C ARG A 4 -2.17 27.27 -24.91
N THR A 5 -1.78 26.83 -26.12
CA THR A 5 -2.05 25.46 -26.61
C THR A 5 -0.91 24.48 -26.35
N LEU A 6 0.31 24.99 -26.15
CA LEU A 6 1.50 24.17 -25.86
C LEU A 6 1.34 23.27 -24.62
N PRO A 7 0.83 23.75 -23.47
CA PRO A 7 0.64 22.88 -22.29
C PRO A 7 -0.30 21.71 -22.54
N TYR A 8 -1.39 21.93 -23.30
CA TYR A 8 -2.36 20.87 -23.62
C TYR A 8 -1.75 19.80 -24.52
N ILE A 9 -0.96 20.20 -25.54
CA ILE A 9 -0.28 19.25 -26.42
C ILE A 9 0.73 18.39 -25.66
N LEU A 10 1.43 18.96 -24.67
CA LEU A 10 2.39 18.22 -23.84
C LEU A 10 1.72 17.22 -22.88
N ILE A 11 0.52 17.52 -22.40
CA ILE A 11 -0.26 16.65 -21.50
C ILE A 11 -1.11 15.63 -22.28
N LEU A 12 -1.37 15.86 -23.56
CA LEU A 12 -2.23 15.02 -24.38
C LEU A 12 -1.74 13.56 -24.47
N PRO A 13 -0.45 13.24 -24.67
CA PRO A 13 0.03 11.84 -24.71
C PRO A 13 -0.23 11.08 -23.40
N VAL A 14 0.06 11.69 -22.24
CA VAL A 14 -0.21 11.06 -20.94
C VAL A 14 -1.70 10.92 -20.67
N THR A 15 -2.51 11.89 -21.10
CA THR A 15 -3.96 11.84 -20.95
C THR A 15 -4.57 10.71 -21.77
N ILE A 16 -4.13 10.55 -23.03
CA ILE A 16 -4.57 9.44 -23.88
C ILE A 16 -4.14 8.10 -23.26
N PHE A 17 -2.89 8.01 -22.80
CA PHE A 17 -2.39 6.80 -22.15
C PHE A 17 -3.22 6.42 -20.92
N LEU A 18 -3.45 7.35 -20.00
CA LEU A 18 -4.30 7.12 -18.82
C LEU A 18 -5.75 6.81 -19.22
N GLY A 19 -6.29 7.46 -20.25
CA GLY A 19 -7.62 7.19 -20.76
C GLY A 19 -7.78 5.75 -21.26
N VAL A 20 -6.83 5.28 -22.07
CA VAL A 20 -6.89 3.96 -22.70
C VAL A 20 -6.50 2.83 -21.76
N PHE A 21 -5.47 3.01 -20.93
CA PHE A 21 -4.93 1.93 -20.10
C PHE A 21 -5.45 1.91 -18.67
N PHE A 22 -5.99 3.01 -18.16
CA PHE A 22 -6.52 3.08 -16.80
C PHE A 22 -8.03 3.29 -16.80
N LEU A 23 -8.51 4.35 -17.44
CA LEU A 23 -9.93 4.73 -17.38
C LEU A 23 -10.82 3.73 -18.12
N TYR A 24 -10.41 3.28 -19.31
CA TYR A 24 -11.16 2.29 -20.08
C TYR A 24 -11.37 0.96 -19.33
N PRO A 25 -10.34 0.24 -18.82
CA PRO A 25 -10.56 -0.99 -18.06
C PRO A 25 -11.31 -0.73 -16.74
N PHE A 26 -11.12 0.42 -16.09
CA PHE A 26 -11.89 0.77 -14.91
C PHE A 26 -13.39 0.85 -15.20
N VAL A 27 -13.78 1.54 -16.29
CA VAL A 27 -15.18 1.63 -16.71
C VAL A 27 -15.73 0.26 -17.09
N LEU A 28 -14.96 -0.57 -17.78
CA LEU A 28 -15.38 -1.94 -18.11
C LEU A 28 -15.67 -2.77 -16.85
N VAL A 29 -14.77 -2.73 -15.86
CA VAL A 29 -14.97 -3.44 -14.58
C VAL A 29 -16.17 -2.86 -13.82
N ALA A 30 -16.33 -1.55 -13.80
CA ALA A 30 -17.50 -0.91 -13.19
C ALA A 30 -18.80 -1.35 -13.87
N GLN A 31 -18.85 -1.41 -15.19
CA GLN A 31 -20.02 -1.92 -15.92
C GLN A 31 -20.28 -3.41 -15.62
N GLN A 32 -19.24 -4.23 -15.58
CA GLN A 32 -19.34 -5.65 -15.23
C GLN A 32 -19.84 -5.86 -13.80
N ALA A 33 -19.48 -4.98 -12.87
CA ALA A 33 -19.98 -5.05 -11.49
C ALA A 33 -21.52 -5.01 -11.43
N PHE A 34 -22.15 -4.25 -12.34
CA PHE A 34 -23.61 -4.09 -12.42
C PHE A 34 -24.29 -4.86 -13.55
N THR A 35 -23.56 -5.66 -14.34
CA THR A 35 -24.13 -6.37 -15.49
C THR A 35 -23.85 -7.85 -15.37
N THR A 36 -24.89 -8.68 -15.46
CA THR A 36 -24.79 -10.14 -15.65
C THR A 36 -25.52 -10.48 -16.95
N GLY A 37 -25.20 -11.58 -17.63
CA GLY A 37 -25.61 -11.86 -19.03
C GLY A 37 -27.10 -11.71 -19.42
N ALA A 38 -28.01 -11.43 -18.49
CA ALA A 38 -29.43 -11.11 -18.70
C ALA A 38 -29.81 -9.61 -18.52
N GLY A 39 -28.90 -8.71 -18.11
CA GLY A 39 -29.17 -7.27 -17.93
C GLY A 39 -28.44 -6.63 -16.74
N PHE A 40 -28.90 -5.43 -16.36
CA PHE A 40 -28.42 -4.71 -15.17
C PHE A 40 -28.89 -5.44 -13.91
N THR A 41 -27.97 -5.80 -13.01
CA THR A 41 -28.27 -6.52 -11.76
C THR A 41 -27.35 -6.11 -10.60
N PHE A 42 -27.85 -6.27 -9.39
CA PHE A 42 -27.09 -6.15 -8.15
C PHE A 42 -26.60 -7.49 -7.59
N ASP A 43 -26.84 -8.60 -8.31
CA ASP A 43 -26.52 -9.95 -7.84
C ASP A 43 -25.03 -10.14 -7.51
N ASN A 44 -24.14 -9.49 -8.26
CA ASN A 44 -22.70 -9.52 -7.97
C ASN A 44 -22.37 -8.96 -6.59
N PHE A 45 -23.03 -7.86 -6.20
CA PHE A 45 -22.86 -7.25 -4.87
C PHE A 45 -23.49 -8.13 -3.79
N THR A 46 -24.68 -8.67 -4.03
CA THR A 46 -25.32 -9.61 -3.10
C THR A 46 -24.45 -10.84 -2.87
N LYS A 47 -23.87 -11.42 -3.93
CA LYS A 47 -22.98 -12.58 -3.88
C LYS A 47 -21.70 -12.32 -3.07
N VAL A 48 -21.12 -11.14 -3.20
CA VAL A 48 -19.93 -10.75 -2.44
C VAL A 48 -20.28 -10.50 -0.97
N THR A 49 -21.34 -9.72 -0.72
CA THR A 49 -21.74 -9.37 0.66
C THR A 49 -22.30 -10.56 1.43
N SER A 50 -22.96 -11.51 0.77
CA SER A 50 -23.44 -12.76 1.38
C SER A 50 -22.33 -13.78 1.60
N HIS A 51 -21.11 -13.54 1.11
CA HIS A 51 -20.01 -14.46 1.27
C HIS A 51 -19.53 -14.45 2.73
N TRP A 52 -19.43 -15.62 3.36
CA TRP A 52 -19.15 -15.76 4.79
C TRP A 52 -17.84 -15.09 5.26
N LYS A 53 -16.82 -15.01 4.41
CA LYS A 53 -15.56 -14.31 4.70
C LYS A 53 -15.61 -12.80 4.50
N PHE A 54 -16.61 -12.26 3.79
CA PHE A 54 -16.60 -10.86 3.37
C PHE A 54 -16.55 -9.91 4.55
N SER A 55 -17.42 -10.11 5.55
CA SER A 55 -17.45 -9.27 6.76
C SER A 55 -16.12 -9.31 7.51
N THR A 56 -15.54 -10.50 7.68
CA THR A 56 -14.24 -10.65 8.36
C THR A 56 -13.11 -9.97 7.59
N SER A 57 -13.00 -10.20 6.28
CA SER A 57 -11.97 -9.59 5.44
C SER A 57 -12.12 -8.07 5.40
N PHE A 58 -13.34 -7.56 5.25
CA PHE A 58 -13.62 -6.12 5.24
C PHE A 58 -13.23 -5.45 6.57
N ASN A 59 -13.66 -6.03 7.69
CA ASN A 59 -13.33 -5.51 9.02
C ASN A 59 -11.83 -5.56 9.30
N ASN A 60 -11.15 -6.65 8.90
CA ASN A 60 -9.69 -6.75 9.05
C ASN A 60 -8.96 -5.69 8.24
N THR A 61 -9.35 -5.47 6.97
CA THR A 61 -8.76 -4.40 6.14
C THR A 61 -8.99 -3.02 6.75
N LEU A 62 -10.21 -2.75 7.24
CA LEU A 62 -10.53 -1.47 7.85
C LEU A 62 -9.77 -1.25 9.16
N LEU A 63 -9.67 -2.27 10.02
CA LEU A 63 -8.91 -2.21 11.27
C LEU A 63 -7.42 -2.01 11.00
N LEU A 64 -6.85 -2.75 10.04
CA LEU A 64 -5.47 -2.57 9.61
C LEU A 64 -5.25 -1.14 9.09
N ALA A 65 -6.12 -0.62 8.22
CA ALA A 65 -5.99 0.74 7.72
C ALA A 65 -6.09 1.78 8.86
N ALA A 66 -7.06 1.60 9.76
CA ALA A 66 -7.27 2.49 10.91
C ALA A 66 -6.10 2.49 11.89
N ALA A 67 -5.34 1.40 12.01
CA ALA A 67 -4.15 1.32 12.87
C ALA A 67 -2.88 1.78 12.14
N VAL A 68 -2.66 1.29 10.91
CA VAL A 68 -1.42 1.51 10.16
C VAL A 68 -1.31 2.96 9.69
N VAL A 69 -2.39 3.57 9.19
CA VAL A 69 -2.34 4.94 8.64
C VAL A 69 -1.97 5.99 9.70
N PRO A 70 -2.56 6.02 10.91
CA PRO A 70 -2.13 6.95 11.95
C PRO A 70 -0.70 6.73 12.42
N VAL A 71 -0.26 5.48 12.55
CA VAL A 71 1.13 5.15 12.94
C VAL A 71 2.10 5.64 11.88
N GLN A 72 1.81 5.40 10.59
CA GLN A 72 2.61 5.90 9.47
C GLN A 72 2.68 7.43 9.47
N LEU A 73 1.56 8.11 9.69
CA LEU A 73 1.52 9.57 9.75
C LEU A 73 2.32 10.11 10.94
N ALA A 74 2.18 9.51 12.13
CA ALA A 74 2.92 9.90 13.32
C ALA A 74 4.44 9.76 13.09
N LEU A 75 4.89 8.65 12.51
CA LEU A 75 6.29 8.43 12.17
C LEU A 75 6.79 9.41 11.10
N ALA A 76 5.98 9.69 10.07
CA ALA A 76 6.32 10.66 9.04
C ALA A 76 6.48 12.09 9.60
N LEU A 77 5.60 12.51 10.51
CA LEU A 77 5.68 13.80 11.18
C LEU A 77 6.85 13.88 12.16
N LEU A 78 7.12 12.81 12.91
CA LEU A 78 8.29 12.72 13.78
C LEU A 78 9.57 12.89 12.96
N MET A 79 9.65 12.25 11.80
CA MET A 79 10.78 12.42 10.91
C MET A 79 10.89 13.80 10.30
N ALA A 80 9.78 14.34 9.79
CA ALA A 80 9.75 15.67 9.21
C ALA A 80 10.25 16.71 10.23
N THR A 81 9.78 16.63 11.48
CA THR A 81 10.20 17.54 12.55
C THR A 81 11.65 17.33 12.97
N MET A 82 12.13 16.09 13.09
CA MET A 82 13.54 15.79 13.38
C MET A 82 14.49 16.33 12.30
N VAL A 83 14.19 16.06 11.04
CA VAL A 83 14.97 16.49 9.88
C VAL A 83 14.94 18.01 9.71
N SER A 84 13.81 18.66 9.98
CA SER A 84 13.68 20.13 9.88
C SER A 84 14.56 20.88 10.88
N ASN A 85 14.81 20.31 12.06
CA ASN A 85 15.62 20.91 13.11
C ASN A 85 17.11 20.51 13.06
N MET A 86 17.49 19.57 12.18
CA MET A 86 18.87 19.10 12.06
C MET A 86 19.75 20.08 11.28
N LYS A 87 20.84 20.53 11.91
CA LYS A 87 21.86 21.40 11.30
C LYS A 87 23.00 20.64 10.61
N LYS A 88 23.27 19.39 10.98
CA LYS A 88 24.32 18.53 10.39
C LYS A 88 23.81 17.08 10.30
N GLY A 89 24.20 16.36 9.25
CA GLY A 89 23.83 14.94 9.05
C GLY A 89 22.43 14.69 8.50
N ARG A 90 21.70 15.74 8.07
CA ARG A 90 20.32 15.66 7.58
C ARG A 90 20.17 14.67 6.43
N ASP A 91 21.07 14.74 5.46
CA ASP A 91 20.98 13.96 4.24
C ASP A 91 21.26 12.47 4.49
N LEU A 92 22.15 12.13 5.44
CA LEU A 92 22.39 10.75 5.86
C LEU A 92 21.14 10.13 6.51
N VAL A 93 20.48 10.87 7.41
CA VAL A 93 19.23 10.43 8.05
C VAL A 93 18.14 10.22 7.02
N LEU A 94 17.99 11.15 6.07
CA LEU A 94 17.06 10.99 4.96
C LEU A 94 17.37 9.72 4.19
N TYR A 95 18.61 9.52 3.74
CA TYR A 95 18.98 8.31 2.98
C TYR A 95 18.65 7.02 3.71
N VAL A 96 18.99 6.90 4.99
CA VAL A 96 18.67 5.70 5.78
C VAL A 96 17.16 5.46 5.83
N TRP A 97 16.37 6.52 6.00
CA TRP A 97 14.91 6.42 6.06
C TRP A 97 14.26 6.11 4.70
N THR A 98 14.89 6.50 3.59
CA THR A 98 14.38 6.21 2.24
C THR A 98 14.72 4.80 1.76
N ILE A 99 15.71 4.12 2.36
CA ILE A 99 16.12 2.75 1.95
C ILE A 99 14.92 1.79 1.85
N PRO A 100 14.03 1.70 2.86
CA PRO A 100 12.89 0.78 2.79
C PRO A 100 11.92 1.06 1.64
N LEU A 101 11.84 2.30 1.15
CA LEU A 101 10.95 2.66 0.03
C LEU A 101 11.39 2.02 -1.30
N GLY A 102 12.64 1.58 -1.39
CA GLY A 102 13.16 0.86 -2.56
C GLY A 102 12.97 -0.65 -2.50
N ILE A 103 12.49 -1.19 -1.39
CA ILE A 103 12.26 -2.64 -1.23
C ILE A 103 10.92 -3.00 -1.88
N SER A 104 10.88 -4.08 -2.66
CA SER A 104 9.62 -4.57 -3.23
C SER A 104 8.70 -5.14 -2.14
N ASP A 105 7.38 -5.01 -2.33
CA ASP A 105 6.40 -5.51 -1.36
C ASP A 105 6.58 -7.02 -1.08
N LEU A 106 6.92 -7.80 -2.11
CA LEU A 106 7.20 -9.23 -1.98
C LEU A 106 8.44 -9.48 -1.11
N ALA A 107 9.54 -8.75 -1.34
CA ALA A 107 10.76 -8.91 -0.56
C ALA A 107 10.54 -8.51 0.90
N ALA A 108 9.82 -7.41 1.15
CA ALA A 108 9.42 -7.02 2.50
C ALA A 108 8.62 -8.13 3.20
N GLY A 109 7.70 -8.79 2.48
CA GLY A 109 6.95 -9.94 2.98
C GLY A 109 7.85 -11.12 3.37
N ILE A 110 8.83 -11.46 2.54
CA ILE A 110 9.80 -12.54 2.83
C ILE A 110 10.67 -12.19 4.04
N ILE A 111 11.12 -10.94 4.17
CA ILE A 111 11.90 -10.49 5.33
C ILE A 111 11.08 -10.68 6.62
N TRP A 112 9.82 -10.25 6.63
CA TRP A 112 8.95 -10.42 7.80
C TRP A 112 8.68 -11.90 8.12
N LEU A 113 8.48 -12.74 7.10
CA LEU A 113 8.33 -14.17 7.28
C LEU A 113 9.58 -14.78 7.93
N ALA A 114 10.77 -14.42 7.46
CA ALA A 114 12.05 -14.90 8.02
C ALA A 114 12.29 -14.39 9.45
N ILE A 115 11.84 -13.19 9.78
CA ILE A 115 11.94 -12.62 11.14
C ILE A 115 11.04 -13.39 12.11
N PHE A 116 9.80 -13.69 11.70
CA PHE A 116 8.77 -14.31 12.53
C PHE A 116 8.66 -15.84 12.37
N GLU A 117 9.58 -16.47 11.64
CA GLU A 117 9.67 -17.92 11.59
C GLU A 117 9.95 -18.50 12.98
N GLN A 118 9.57 -19.75 13.22
CA GLN A 118 9.74 -20.42 14.50
C GLN A 118 11.22 -20.44 14.94
N SER A 119 12.15 -20.79 14.05
CA SER A 119 13.60 -20.61 14.29
C SER A 119 14.14 -19.30 13.71
N GLY A 120 13.28 -18.30 13.57
CA GLY A 120 13.58 -17.03 12.95
C GLY A 120 14.52 -16.16 13.78
N PHE A 121 14.90 -15.02 13.21
CA PHE A 121 15.83 -14.08 13.84
C PHE A 121 15.31 -13.59 15.20
N LEU A 122 14.02 -13.30 15.30
CA LEU A 122 13.42 -12.78 16.53
C LEU A 122 13.45 -13.82 17.65
N ASN A 123 12.99 -15.05 17.38
CA ASN A 123 12.96 -16.13 18.38
C ASN A 123 14.37 -16.53 18.82
N SER A 124 15.31 -16.64 17.88
CA SER A 124 16.72 -16.92 18.19
C SER A 124 17.34 -15.84 19.08
N MET A 125 17.04 -14.56 18.82
CA MET A 125 17.50 -13.44 19.64
C MET A 125 16.87 -13.46 21.04
N MET A 126 15.57 -13.75 21.15
CA MET A 126 14.87 -13.89 22.43
C MET A 126 15.42 -15.06 23.27
N GLN A 127 15.78 -16.18 22.64
CA GLN A 127 16.42 -17.31 23.30
C GLN A 127 17.82 -16.94 23.79
N GLY A 128 18.63 -16.26 22.96
CA GLY A 128 19.97 -15.80 23.33
C GLY A 128 19.98 -14.81 24.50
N LEU A 129 18.90 -14.04 24.67
CA LEU A 129 18.69 -13.13 25.81
C LEU A 129 18.08 -13.83 27.04
N GLY A 130 17.73 -15.11 26.95
CA GLY A 130 17.16 -15.91 28.04
C GLY A 130 15.68 -15.67 28.32
N PHE A 131 14.94 -15.05 27.39
CA PHE A 131 13.49 -14.84 27.54
C PHE A 131 12.65 -16.08 27.21
N ILE A 132 13.21 -17.04 26.46
CA ILE A 132 12.55 -18.30 26.06
C ILE A 132 13.55 -19.46 26.09
N ASP A 133 13.09 -20.66 26.46
CA ASP A 133 13.95 -21.85 26.54
C ASP A 133 14.21 -22.49 25.17
N ARG A 134 13.27 -22.34 24.23
CA ARG A 134 13.34 -22.86 22.86
C ARG A 134 12.68 -21.88 21.89
N PRO A 135 13.22 -21.74 20.67
CA PRO A 135 12.65 -20.89 19.62
C PRO A 135 11.36 -21.49 19.05
#